data_AF-A0A917RQX4-F1
#
_entry.id   AF-A0A917RQX4-F1
#
_cell.length_a   1.000
_cell.length_b   1.000
_cell.length_c   1.000
_cell.angle_alpha   90.00
_cell.angle_beta   90.00
_cell.angle_gamma   90.00
#
_symmetry.space_group_name_H-M   'P 1'
#
loop_
_entity.id
_entity.type
_entity.pdbx_description
1 polymer ?
#
loop_
_entity_poly.entity_id
_entity_poly.type
_entity_poly.pdbx_seq_one_letter_code
_entity_poly.pdbx_strand_id
1 'polypeptide(L)' 'MTGMGEEFTVIRYRCATCGGTGVDSLAGTCADCDGTGIDNHGA' A
#
# COMPACT_ATOMS: atom_id res chain seq x y z
N MET A 1 1.19 8.78 -34.69
CA MET A 1 0.27 9.14 -33.59
C MET A 1 0.41 8.10 -32.50
N THR A 2 1.13 8.47 -31.45
CA THR A 2 1.60 7.61 -30.35
C THR A 2 0.44 6.89 -29.67
N GLY A 3 0.55 5.57 -29.53
CA GLY A 3 -0.41 4.73 -28.83
C GLY A 3 -0.50 5.14 -27.35
N MET A 4 -1.72 5.28 -26.88
CA MET A 4 -2.05 5.64 -25.51
C MET A 4 -1.75 4.41 -24.66
N GLY A 5 -0.72 4.49 -23.81
CA GLY A 5 -0.37 3.41 -22.90
C GLY A 5 -1.50 3.22 -21.90
N GLU A 6 -2.11 2.04 -21.90
CA GLU A 6 -3.09 1.62 -20.90
C GLU A 6 -2.34 1.53 -19.55
N GLU A 7 -2.34 2.61 -18.77
CA GLU A 7 -1.83 2.60 -17.40
C GLU A 7 -2.79 1.74 -16.57
N PHE A 8 -2.47 0.45 -16.42
CA PHE A 8 -3.16 -0.42 -15.48
C PHE A 8 -3.09 0.23 -14.10
N THR A 9 -4.20 0.82 -13.66
CA THR A 9 -4.29 1.42 -12.35
C THR A 9 -4.22 0.30 -11.33
N VAL A 10 -3.04 0.02 -10.80
CA VAL A 10 -2.87 -0.93 -9.71
C VAL A 10 -3.57 -0.33 -8.49
N ILE A 11 -4.78 -0.81 -8.22
CA ILE A 11 -5.53 -0.43 -7.02
C ILE A 11 -4.76 -0.99 -5.83
N ARG A 12 -4.17 -0.09 -5.04
CA ARG A 12 -3.49 -0.41 -3.78
C ARG A 12 -4.40 0.02 -2.65
N TYR A 13 -4.88 -0.93 -1.87
CA TYR A 13 -5.64 -0.64 -0.66
C TYR A 13 -4.67 -0.15 0.44
N ARG A 14 -5.15 0.74 1.32
CA ARG A 14 -4.37 1.15 2.48
C ARG A 14 -4.35 0.01 3.48
N CYS A 15 -3.20 -0.25 4.09
CA CYS A 15 -3.10 -1.22 5.17
C CYS A 15 -4.06 -0.82 6.31
N ALA A 16 -4.99 -1.71 6.65
CA ALA A 16 -6.00 -1.45 7.67
C ALA A 16 -5.40 -1.28 9.07
N THR A 17 -4.31 -1.99 9.35
CA THR A 17 -3.63 -2.00 10.66
C THR A 17 -3.00 -0.65 10.99
N CYS A 18 -2.26 -0.07 10.05
CA CYS A 18 -1.60 1.23 10.25
C CYS A 18 -2.37 2.41 9.64
N GLY A 19 -3.55 2.18 9.06
CA GLY A 19 -4.33 3.21 8.35
C GLY A 19 -3.63 3.81 7.14
N GLY A 20 -2.60 3.13 6.63
CA GLY A 20 -1.75 3.58 5.53
C GLY A 20 -0.54 4.42 5.92
N THR A 21 -0.19 4.50 7.20
CA THR A 21 0.98 5.28 7.66
C THR A 21 2.30 4.53 7.54
N GLY A 22 2.28 3.19 7.47
CA GLY A 22 3.48 2.36 7.49
C GLY A 22 4.11 2.21 8.87
N VAL A 23 3.51 2.77 9.93
CA VAL A 23 4.03 2.69 11.30
C VAL A 23 3.02 2.08 12.25
N ASP A 24 3.51 1.42 13.29
CA ASP A 24 2.69 0.92 14.39
C ASP A 24 2.41 2.00 15.45
N SER A 25 1.68 1.61 16.50
CA SER A 25 1.30 2.52 17.60
C SER A 25 2.48 3.01 18.46
N LEU A 26 3.64 2.38 18.36
CA LEU A 26 4.87 2.73 19.05
C LEU A 26 5.88 3.45 18.13
N ALA A 27 5.42 3.89 16.95
CA ALA A 27 6.25 4.45 15.88
C ALA A 27 7.32 3.49 15.32
N GLY A 28 7.16 2.18 15.54
CA GLY A 28 7.92 1.14 14.86
C GLY A 28 7.38 0.88 13.45
N THR A 29 8.12 0.11 12.66
CA THR A 29 7.67 -0.30 11.32
C THR A 29 6.44 -1.20 11.44
N CYS A 30 5.36 -0.86 10.72
CA CYS A 30 4.16 -1.71 10.70
C CYS A 30 4.51 -3.07 10.09
N ALA A 31 4.40 -4.13 10.90
CA ALA A 31 4.72 -5.50 10.52
C ALA A 31 3.74 -6.09 9.48
N ASP A 32 2.50 -5.62 9.48
CA ASP A 32 1.49 -6.14 8.56
C ASP A 32 1.80 -5.72 7.14
N CYS A 33 2.17 -4.45 6.90
CA CYS A 33 2.47 -3.94 5.56
C CYS A 33 3.97 -3.77 5.25
N ASP A 34 4.87 -4.32 6.08
CA ASP A 34 6.33 -4.12 5.99
C ASP A 34 6.75 -2.63 5.86
N GLY A 35 6.03 -1.75 6.54
CA GLY A 35 6.29 -0.30 6.50
C GLY A 35 5.79 0.44 5.25
N THR A 36 5.17 -0.23 4.28
CA THR A 36 4.75 0.40 3.02
C THR A 36 3.48 1.25 3.15
N GLY A 37 2.67 1.01 4.19
CA GLY A 37 1.32 1.59 4.32
C GLY A 37 0.31 1.02 3.33
N ILE A 38 0.69 0.04 2.51
CA ILE A 38 -0.18 -0.58 1.52
C ILE A 38 -0.55 -1.97 2.02
N ASP A 39 -1.81 -2.34 1.87
CA ASP A 39 -2.25 -3.69 2.17
C ASP A 39 -1.52 -4.68 1.26
N ASN A 40 -0.71 -5.53 1.86
CA ASN A 40 0.02 -6.62 1.21
C ASN A 40 -0.65 -7.98 1.50
N HIS A 41 -1.74 -8.01 2.27
CA HIS A 41 -2.58 -9.18 2.40
C HIS A 41 -3.33 -9.31 1.08
N GLY A 42 -2.83 -10.20 0.22
CA GLY A 42 -3.31 -10.40 -1.14
C GLY A 42 -4.84 -10.38 -1.21
N ALA A 43 -5.34 -9.59 -2.17
CA ALA A 43 -6.75 -9.45 -2.52
C ALA A 43 -7.47 -10.80 -2.70
#